data_AF-A0A4Q5ZGS0-F1
#
_entry.id   AF-A0A4Q5ZGS0-F1
#
_cell.length_a   1.000
_cell.length_b   1.000
_cell.length_c   1.000
_cell.angle_alpha   90.00
_cell.angle_beta   90.00
_cell.angle_gamma   90.00
#
_symmetry.space_group_name_H-M   'P 1'
#
loop_
_entity.id
_entity.type
_entity.pdbx_description
1 polymer ?
#
loop_
_entity_poly.entity_id
_entity_poly.type
_entity_poly.pdbx_seq_one_letter_code
_entity_poly.pdbx_strand_id
1 'polypeptide(L)'
;MKGFRQFRKAQGIGATRLRLGMTQEVFAMELGISRSLLSLAELGKRSLPTFALAKLAALEIRLAGLETIRSTQEANASRQPVNQSGTDDATVLLHYKEMQCRASADKKQWDLDIMVARYGQLRKSLDEAELLLANVADDMDNSYHCTMNILCFNLRRKIKNCDIPAQNALRHKIAMLYTEAAMHALNRRCNGGDAA
;
A
#
# COMPACT_ATOMS: atom_id res chain seq x y z
N MET A 1 4.78 -34.41 -3.87
CA MET A 1 3.71 -33.81 -3.03
C MET A 1 3.61 -32.26 -3.05
N LYS A 2 4.45 -31.51 -3.79
CA LYS A 2 4.32 -30.03 -3.88
C LYS A 2 3.24 -29.55 -4.86
N GLY A 3 3.00 -30.28 -5.96
CA GLY A 3 1.99 -29.93 -6.97
C GLY A 3 0.53 -29.95 -6.45
N PHE A 4 0.17 -30.93 -5.62
CA PHE A 4 -1.18 -31.02 -5.04
C PHE A 4 -1.55 -29.83 -4.14
N ARG A 5 -0.58 -29.21 -3.45
CA ARG A 5 -0.81 -28.00 -2.65
C ARG A 5 -0.97 -26.74 -3.50
N GLN A 6 -0.33 -26.68 -4.66
CA GLN A 6 -0.51 -25.59 -5.63
C GLN A 6 -1.85 -25.74 -6.37
N PHE A 7 -2.29 -26.97 -6.66
CA PHE A 7 -3.59 -27.23 -7.29
C PHE A 7 -4.78 -26.90 -6.38
N ARG A 8 -4.72 -27.23 -5.08
CA ARG A 8 -5.74 -26.77 -4.09
C ARG A 8 -5.75 -25.25 -3.87
N LYS A 9 -4.66 -24.54 -4.16
CA LYS A 9 -4.68 -23.08 -4.21
C LYS A 9 -5.39 -22.53 -5.46
N ALA A 10 -5.57 -23.35 -6.49
CA ALA A 10 -6.23 -22.99 -7.74
C ALA A 10 -7.75 -23.24 -7.73
N GLN A 11 -8.27 -23.97 -6.73
CA GLN A 11 -9.70 -24.26 -6.58
C GLN A 11 -10.15 -24.16 -5.11
N GLY A 12 -11.24 -23.42 -4.86
CA GLY A 12 -11.84 -23.25 -3.54
C GLY A 12 -11.82 -21.80 -3.04
N ILE A 13 -12.27 -21.60 -1.80
CA ILE A 13 -12.51 -20.28 -1.18
C ILE A 13 -11.29 -19.33 -1.30
N GLY A 14 -10.08 -19.86 -1.11
CA GLY A 14 -8.85 -19.07 -1.23
C GLY A 14 -8.51 -18.65 -2.66
N ALA A 15 -8.94 -19.40 -3.68
CA ALA A 15 -8.76 -19.03 -5.08
C ALA A 15 -9.67 -17.86 -5.44
N THR A 16 -10.94 -17.88 -5.00
CA THR A 16 -11.90 -16.78 -5.18
C THR A 16 -11.37 -15.49 -4.55
N ARG A 17 -10.80 -15.56 -3.34
CA ARG A 17 -10.14 -14.40 -2.69
C ARG A 17 -8.99 -13.84 -3.52
N LEU A 18 -8.13 -14.71 -4.06
CA LEU A 18 -6.98 -14.30 -4.89
C LEU A 18 -7.43 -13.67 -6.21
N ARG A 19 -8.47 -14.22 -6.86
CA ARG A 19 -9.05 -13.63 -8.09
C ARG A 19 -9.65 -12.25 -7.84
N LEU A 20 -10.21 -12.02 -6.65
CA LEU A 20 -10.71 -10.72 -6.22
C LEU A 20 -9.60 -9.76 -5.73
N GLY A 21 -8.35 -10.19 -5.66
CA GLY A 21 -7.23 -9.36 -5.18
C GLY A 21 -7.32 -8.98 -3.70
N MET A 22 -8.13 -9.68 -2.90
CA MET A 22 -8.42 -9.31 -1.52
C MET A 22 -7.42 -9.94 -0.53
N THR A 23 -7.09 -9.18 0.53
CA THR A 23 -6.41 -9.74 1.69
C THR A 23 -7.35 -10.64 2.49
N GLN A 24 -6.80 -11.53 3.31
CA GLN A 24 -7.61 -12.43 4.14
C GLN A 24 -8.50 -11.69 5.14
N GLU A 25 -8.05 -10.52 5.61
CA GLU A 25 -8.82 -9.66 6.52
C GLU A 25 -10.04 -9.05 5.82
N VAL A 26 -9.82 -8.44 4.66
CA VAL A 26 -10.88 -7.82 3.87
C VAL A 26 -11.90 -8.87 3.42
N PHE A 27 -11.44 -10.03 2.98
CA PHE A 27 -12.32 -11.09 2.54
C PHE A 27 -13.15 -11.70 3.69
N ALA A 28 -12.60 -11.79 4.90
CA ALA A 28 -13.36 -12.25 6.06
C ALA A 28 -14.46 -11.25 6.43
N MET A 29 -14.16 -9.95 6.33
CA MET A 29 -15.11 -8.88 6.57
C MET A 29 -16.29 -8.92 5.58
N GLU A 30 -16.01 -9.08 4.28
CA GLU A 30 -17.04 -9.22 3.25
C GLU A 30 -17.97 -10.40 3.52
N LEU A 31 -17.39 -11.55 3.88
CA LEU A 31 -18.13 -12.76 4.23
C LEU A 31 -18.83 -12.66 5.60
N GLY A 32 -18.53 -11.65 6.43
CA GLY A 32 -19.09 -11.48 7.76
C GLY A 32 -18.61 -12.53 8.77
N ILE A 33 -17.37 -13.02 8.63
CA ILE A 33 -16.78 -14.05 9.49
C ILE A 33 -15.46 -13.57 10.09
N SER A 34 -14.98 -14.27 11.12
CA SER A 34 -13.65 -14.00 11.67
C SER A 34 -12.54 -14.44 10.71
N ARG A 35 -11.42 -13.71 10.72
CA ARG A 35 -10.20 -14.08 9.98
C ARG A 35 -9.70 -15.48 10.32
N SER A 36 -9.80 -15.89 11.58
CA SER A 36 -9.40 -17.23 12.03
C SER A 36 -10.28 -18.32 11.45
N LEU A 37 -11.60 -18.10 11.37
CA LEU A 37 -12.54 -19.01 10.73
C LEU A 37 -12.26 -19.13 9.23
N LEU A 38 -12.04 -18.00 8.55
CA LEU A 38 -11.67 -17.98 7.14
C LEU A 38 -10.36 -18.74 6.89
N SER A 39 -9.35 -18.55 7.73
CA SER A 39 -8.07 -19.25 7.59
C SER A 39 -8.20 -20.76 7.73
N LEU A 40 -9.07 -21.24 8.63
CA LEU A 40 -9.34 -22.68 8.77
C LEU A 40 -10.17 -23.22 7.61
N ALA A 41 -11.08 -22.41 7.06
CA ALA A 41 -11.89 -22.75 5.91
C ALA A 41 -11.06 -22.85 4.62
N GLU A 42 -10.14 -21.92 4.38
CA GLU A 42 -9.20 -21.99 3.24
C GLU A 42 -8.28 -23.21 3.32
N LEU A 43 -7.96 -23.69 4.53
CA LEU A 43 -7.19 -24.91 4.76
C LEU A 43 -8.02 -26.19 4.66
N GLY A 44 -9.34 -26.09 4.44
CA GLY A 44 -10.28 -27.22 4.41
C GLY A 44 -10.48 -27.90 5.76
N LYS A 45 -10.10 -27.24 6.87
CA LYS A 45 -10.21 -27.77 8.23
C LYS A 45 -11.56 -27.50 8.87
N ARG A 46 -12.33 -26.53 8.35
CA ARG A 46 -13.66 -26.15 8.88
C ARG A 46 -14.55 -25.66 7.75
N SER A 47 -15.83 -26.00 7.79
CA SER A 47 -16.81 -25.48 6.82
C SER A 47 -17.19 -24.03 7.15
N LEU A 48 -17.54 -23.26 6.12
CA LEU A 48 -18.13 -21.94 6.28
C LEU A 48 -19.60 -22.06 6.74
N PRO A 49 -20.09 -21.14 7.58
CA PRO A 49 -21.50 -21.07 7.91
C PRO A 49 -22.32 -20.72 6.66
N THR A 50 -23.59 -21.15 6.62
CA THR A 50 -24.47 -21.05 5.44
C THR A 50 -24.60 -19.62 4.90
N PHE A 51 -24.66 -18.61 5.78
CA PHE A 51 -24.72 -17.21 5.37
C PHE A 51 -23.45 -16.76 4.63
N ALA A 52 -22.27 -17.24 5.06
CA ALA A 52 -21.00 -16.92 4.42
C ALA A 52 -20.85 -17.66 3.09
N LEU A 53 -21.40 -18.88 2.98
CA LEU A 53 -21.48 -19.60 1.71
C LEU A 53 -22.37 -18.87 0.70
N ALA A 54 -23.52 -18.34 1.12
CA ALA A 54 -24.40 -17.56 0.25
C ALA A 54 -23.72 -16.28 -0.26
N LYS A 55 -23.00 -15.56 0.61
CA LYS A 55 -22.21 -14.38 0.22
C LYS A 55 -21.07 -14.74 -0.72
N LEU A 56 -20.38 -15.85 -0.46
CA LEU A 56 -19.33 -16.35 -1.33
C LEU A 56 -19.88 -16.69 -2.72
N ALA A 57 -21.01 -17.38 -2.81
CA ALA A 57 -21.67 -17.67 -4.07
C ALA A 57 -22.06 -16.39 -4.83
N ALA A 58 -22.58 -15.37 -4.14
CA ALA A 58 -22.88 -14.07 -4.74
C ALA A 58 -21.63 -13.38 -5.30
N LEU A 59 -20.51 -13.45 -4.59
CA LEU A 59 -19.23 -12.93 -5.06
C LEU A 59 -18.71 -13.69 -6.29
N GLU A 60 -18.86 -15.02 -6.32
CA GLU A 60 -18.48 -15.86 -7.46
C GLU A 60 -19.34 -15.59 -8.69
N ILE A 61 -20.66 -15.41 -8.53
CA ILE A 61 -21.57 -15.03 -9.62
C ILE A 61 -21.18 -13.67 -10.20
N ARG A 62 -20.89 -12.69 -9.33
CA ARG A 62 -20.43 -11.36 -9.77
C ARG A 62 -19.11 -11.44 -10.54
N LEU A 63 -18.20 -12.29 -10.08
CA LEU A 63 -16.92 -12.51 -10.76
C LEU A 63 -17.10 -13.19 -12.11
N ALA A 64 -17.96 -14.21 -12.20
CA ALA A 64 -18.30 -14.87 -13.47
C ALA A 64 -18.97 -13.89 -14.46
N GLY A 65 -19.80 -12.96 -13.97
CA GLY A 65 -20.38 -11.89 -14.78
C GLY A 65 -19.31 -10.96 -15.38
N LEU A 66 -18.28 -10.59 -14.61
CA LEU A 66 -17.15 -9.80 -15.10
C LEU A 66 -16.27 -10.57 -16.10
N GLU A 67 -16.03 -11.86 -15.87
CA GLU A 67 -15.31 -12.72 -16.81
C GLU A 67 -16.07 -12.88 -18.14
N THR A 68 -17.40 -12.96 -18.10
CA THR A 68 -18.24 -13.05 -19.31
C THR A 68 -18.17 -11.77 -20.15
N ILE A 69 -18.16 -10.59 -19.51
CA ILE A 69 -17.96 -9.30 -20.19
C ILE A 69 -16.55 -9.22 -20.81
N ARG A 70 -15.54 -9.72 -20.11
CA ARG A 70 -14.16 -9.75 -20.62
C ARG A 70 -14.03 -10.70 -21.82
N SER A 71 -14.63 -11.89 -21.76
CA SER A 71 -14.61 -12.86 -22.86
C SER A 71 -15.44 -12.42 -24.06
N THR A 72 -16.50 -11.62 -23.88
CA THR A 72 -17.23 -11.01 -25.01
C THR A 72 -16.46 -9.84 -25.64
N GLN A 73 -15.68 -9.09 -24.86
CA GLN A 73 -14.72 -8.12 -25.40
C GLN A 73 -13.58 -8.81 -26.18
N GLU A 74 -13.05 -9.93 -25.69
CA GLU A 74 -12.03 -10.74 -26.37
C GLU A 74 -12.58 -11.41 -27.65
N ALA A 75 -13.84 -11.87 -27.67
CA ALA A 75 -14.49 -12.44 -28.84
C ALA A 75 -14.80 -11.37 -29.92
N ASN A 76 -15.19 -10.16 -29.52
CA ASN A 76 -15.39 -9.03 -30.44
C ASN A 76 -14.07 -8.46 -30.98
N ALA A 77 -12.94 -8.65 -30.30
CA ALA A 77 -11.61 -8.30 -30.80
C ALA A 77 -11.13 -9.20 -31.95
N SER A 78 -11.80 -10.33 -32.21
CA SER A 78 -11.45 -11.27 -33.30
C SER A 78 -12.04 -10.88 -34.67
N ARG A 79 -12.83 -9.79 -34.74
CA ARG A 79 -13.34 -9.19 -35.98
C ARG A 79 -12.99 -7.71 -36.03
N GLN A 80 -11.72 -7.36 -36.15
CA GLN A 80 -11.36 -6.05 -36.69
C GLN A 80 -10.23 -6.13 -37.72
N PRO A 81 -10.30 -5.26 -38.74
CA PRO A 81 -9.32 -5.21 -39.81
C PRO A 81 -7.98 -4.75 -39.27
N VAL A 82 -6.94 -5.31 -39.86
CA VAL A 82 -5.55 -4.95 -39.67
C VAL A 82 -5.33 -3.45 -39.95
N ASN A 83 -4.53 -2.81 -39.07
CA ASN A 83 -3.90 -1.49 -39.15
C ASN A 83 -4.71 -0.27 -38.63
N GLN A 84 -4.44 0.15 -37.38
CA GLN A 84 -4.01 1.53 -36.97
C GLN A 84 -4.20 1.90 -35.47
N SER A 85 -4.76 1.06 -34.57
CA SER A 85 -5.11 1.51 -33.20
C SER A 85 -4.12 1.19 -32.05
N GLY A 86 -2.99 0.55 -32.29
CA GLY A 86 -2.09 0.07 -31.22
C GLY A 86 -1.29 1.14 -30.46
N THR A 87 -1.08 2.31 -31.07
CA THR A 87 -0.28 3.41 -30.50
C THR A 87 -1.06 4.28 -29.51
N ASP A 88 -2.36 4.47 -29.73
CA ASP A 88 -3.19 5.30 -28.84
C ASP A 88 -3.40 4.64 -27.47
N ASP A 89 -3.58 3.31 -27.42
CA ASP A 89 -3.78 2.60 -26.14
C ASP A 89 -2.49 2.56 -25.30
N ALA A 90 -1.33 2.41 -25.96
CA ALA A 90 -0.03 2.41 -25.29
C ALA A 90 0.34 3.78 -24.70
N THR A 91 0.02 4.87 -25.41
CA THR A 91 0.30 6.24 -24.94
C THR A 91 -0.60 6.65 -23.77
N VAL A 92 -1.89 6.26 -23.81
CA VAL A 92 -2.83 6.45 -22.69
C VAL A 92 -2.38 5.68 -21.45
N LEU A 93 -1.93 4.42 -21.60
CA LEU A 93 -1.42 3.64 -20.48
C LEU A 93 -0.16 4.26 -19.85
N LEU A 94 0.76 4.77 -20.66
CA LEU A 94 1.97 5.44 -20.17
C LEU A 94 1.63 6.74 -19.42
N HIS A 95 0.66 7.51 -19.91
CA HIS A 95 0.18 8.69 -19.20
C HIS A 95 -0.45 8.36 -17.85
N TYR A 96 -1.26 7.29 -17.79
CA TYR A 96 -1.84 6.82 -16.53
C TYR A 96 -0.76 6.44 -15.51
N LYS A 97 0.28 5.71 -15.95
CA LYS A 97 1.41 5.33 -15.09
C LYS A 97 2.22 6.55 -14.62
N GLU A 98 2.48 7.51 -15.51
CA GLU A 98 3.11 8.79 -15.13
C GLU A 98 2.33 9.48 -14.00
N MET A 99 1.01 9.63 -14.17
CA MET A 99 0.14 10.26 -13.17
C MET A 99 0.12 9.48 -11.85
N GLN A 100 0.11 8.15 -11.91
CA GLN A 100 0.15 7.30 -10.71
C GLN A 100 1.48 7.45 -9.94
N CYS A 101 2.61 7.51 -10.64
CA CYS A 101 3.93 7.75 -10.02
C CYS A 101 3.97 9.13 -9.37
N ARG A 102 3.45 10.17 -10.03
CA ARG A 102 3.35 11.54 -9.47
C ARG A 102 2.49 11.60 -8.22
N ALA A 103 1.26 11.08 -8.28
CA ALA A 103 0.37 11.05 -7.12
C ALA A 103 1.00 10.27 -5.94
N SER A 104 1.72 9.20 -6.23
CA SER A 104 2.45 8.43 -5.21
C SER A 104 3.62 9.22 -4.63
N ALA A 105 4.32 10.02 -5.44
CA ALA A 105 5.39 10.91 -5.00
C ALA A 105 4.84 12.03 -4.11
N ASP A 106 3.75 12.67 -4.51
CA ASP A 106 3.11 13.76 -3.76
C ASP A 106 2.60 13.29 -2.41
N LYS A 107 1.99 12.10 -2.35
CA LYS A 107 1.60 11.47 -1.08
C LYS A 107 2.81 11.27 -0.16
N LYS A 108 3.94 10.83 -0.71
CA LYS A 108 5.17 10.65 0.07
C LYS A 108 5.82 11.96 0.48
N GLN A 109 5.70 12.99 -0.34
CA GLN A 109 6.14 14.33 0.01
C GLN A 109 5.36 14.83 1.23
N TRP A 110 4.04 14.64 1.23
CA TRP A 110 3.22 14.96 2.40
C TRP A 110 3.62 14.15 3.65
N ASP A 111 3.88 12.84 3.53
CA ASP A 111 4.39 12.02 4.62
C ASP A 111 5.75 12.54 5.15
N LEU A 112 6.63 13.00 4.25
CA LEU A 112 7.93 13.58 4.59
C LEU A 112 7.77 14.90 5.35
N ASP A 113 6.89 15.79 4.87
CA ASP A 113 6.66 17.09 5.49
C ASP A 113 6.13 16.93 6.92
N ILE A 114 5.21 15.98 7.14
CA ILE A 114 4.75 15.61 8.48
C ILE A 114 5.89 15.08 9.35
N MET A 115 6.73 14.21 8.79
CA MET A 115 7.86 13.63 9.51
C MET A 115 8.87 14.69 9.94
N VAL A 116 9.19 15.64 9.04
CA VAL A 116 10.09 16.77 9.31
C VAL A 116 9.49 17.70 10.38
N ALA A 117 8.21 18.05 10.26
CA ALA A 117 7.53 18.88 11.24
C ALA A 117 7.52 18.22 12.64
N ARG A 118 7.21 16.93 12.69
CA ARG A 118 7.20 16.15 13.92
C ARG A 118 8.60 16.03 14.54
N TYR A 119 9.63 15.83 13.72
CA TYR A 119 11.02 15.82 14.18
C TYR A 119 11.38 17.17 14.82
N GLY A 120 11.05 18.28 14.16
CA GLY A 120 11.28 19.62 14.68
C GLY A 120 10.58 19.87 16.01
N GLN A 121 9.32 19.45 16.15
CA GLN A 121 8.57 19.56 17.41
C GLN A 121 9.22 18.74 18.53
N LEU A 122 9.53 17.46 18.26
CA LEU A 122 10.15 16.58 19.25
C LEU A 122 11.53 17.08 19.68
N ARG A 123 12.29 17.67 18.75
CA ARG A 123 13.60 18.24 19.05
C ARG A 123 13.49 19.44 19.99
N LYS A 124 12.58 20.38 19.69
CA LYS A 124 12.30 21.52 20.58
C LYS A 124 11.90 21.08 21.98
N SER A 125 10.97 20.13 22.10
CA SER A 125 10.56 19.60 23.40
C SER A 125 11.68 18.87 24.15
N LEU A 126 12.63 18.24 23.43
CA LEU A 126 13.79 17.63 24.05
C LEU A 126 14.74 18.70 24.58
N ASP A 127 15.05 19.72 23.77
CA ASP A 127 15.94 20.81 24.16
C ASP A 127 15.36 21.58 25.36
N GLU A 128 14.03 21.81 25.42
CA GLU A 128 13.33 22.39 26.57
C GLU A 128 13.43 21.50 27.83
N ALA A 129 13.23 20.18 27.70
CA ALA A 129 13.33 19.25 28.82
C ALA A 129 14.76 19.13 29.36
N GLU A 130 15.76 19.15 28.46
CA GLU A 130 17.18 19.16 28.83
C GLU A 130 17.58 20.48 29.51
N LEU A 131 17.04 21.62 29.05
CA LEU A 131 17.23 22.92 29.71
C LEU A 131 16.64 22.92 31.12
N LEU A 132 15.42 22.38 31.29
CA LEU A 132 14.79 22.27 32.60
C LEU A 132 15.64 21.41 33.54
N LEU A 133 16.14 20.26 33.07
CA LEU A 133 17.05 19.38 33.82
C LEU A 133 18.35 20.08 34.24
N ALA A 134 18.92 20.89 33.36
CA ALA A 134 20.18 21.60 33.64
C ALA A 134 20.02 22.73 34.68
N ASN A 135 18.83 23.29 34.81
CA ASN A 135 18.53 24.40 35.72
C ASN A 135 17.91 23.95 37.06
N VAL A 136 17.76 22.64 37.30
CA VAL A 136 17.27 22.14 38.58
C VAL A 136 18.35 22.34 39.65
N ALA A 137 18.01 23.00 40.76
CA ALA A 137 18.90 23.15 41.91
C ALA A 137 19.14 21.81 42.61
N ASP A 138 20.34 21.61 43.16
CA ASP A 138 20.77 20.35 43.81
C ASP A 138 19.88 19.91 45.01
N ASP A 139 19.08 20.83 45.56
CA ASP A 139 18.14 20.57 46.67
C ASP A 139 16.75 20.04 46.23
N MET A 140 16.51 19.86 44.93
CA MET A 140 15.22 19.38 44.41
C MET A 140 15.04 17.86 44.54
N ASP A 141 13.79 17.46 44.73
CA ASP A 141 13.39 16.06 44.93
C ASP A 141 13.86 15.15 43.79
N ASN A 142 14.57 14.07 44.14
CA ASN A 142 15.07 13.03 43.23
C ASN A 142 13.97 12.46 42.31
N SER A 143 12.71 12.50 42.77
CA SER A 143 11.54 12.11 41.99
C SER A 143 11.35 12.94 40.70
N TYR A 144 11.61 14.26 40.76
CA TYR A 144 11.50 15.15 39.61
C TYR A 144 12.58 14.85 38.56
N HIS A 145 13.82 14.69 39.01
CA HIS A 145 14.94 14.29 38.13
C HIS A 145 14.67 12.96 37.43
N CYS A 146 14.15 11.96 38.14
CA CYS A 146 13.79 10.67 37.54
C CYS A 146 12.73 10.85 36.44
N THR A 147 11.65 11.59 36.73
CA THR A 147 10.56 11.86 35.79
C THR A 147 11.06 12.58 34.53
N MET A 148 11.89 13.61 34.69
CA MET A 148 12.43 14.35 33.56
C MET A 148 13.39 13.50 32.71
N ASN A 149 14.23 12.68 33.33
CA ASN A 149 15.09 11.75 32.61
C ASN A 149 14.29 10.73 31.78
N ILE A 150 13.18 10.21 32.33
CA ILE A 150 12.26 9.32 31.60
C ILE A 150 11.63 10.05 30.40
N LEU A 151 11.24 11.32 30.56
CA LEU A 151 10.72 12.14 29.48
C LEU A 151 11.76 12.32 28.36
N CYS A 152 12.98 12.74 28.69
CA CYS A 152 14.07 12.89 27.73
C CYS A 152 14.38 11.58 26.99
N PHE A 153 14.41 10.45 27.70
CA PHE A 153 14.58 9.13 27.09
C PHE A 153 13.47 8.81 26.07
N ASN A 154 12.22 9.04 26.43
CA ASN A 154 11.07 8.81 25.55
C ASN A 154 11.09 9.73 24.32
N LEU A 155 11.47 11.00 24.48
CA LEU A 155 11.62 11.94 23.38
C LEU A 155 12.73 11.50 22.42
N ARG A 156 13.91 11.16 22.93
CA ARG A 156 15.04 10.62 22.12
C ARG A 156 14.62 9.37 21.35
N ARG A 157 13.87 8.46 21.98
CA ARG A 157 13.32 7.26 21.32
C ARG A 157 12.36 7.61 20.17
N LYS A 158 11.48 8.60 20.37
CA LYS A 158 10.56 9.07 19.32
C LYS A 158 11.31 9.76 18.17
N ILE A 159 12.34 10.54 18.48
CA ILE A 159 13.20 11.21 17.49
C ILE A 159 13.88 10.17 16.58
N LYS A 160 14.34 9.04 17.14
CA LYS A 160 14.94 7.96 16.35
C LYS A 160 14.01 7.42 15.25
N ASN A 161 12.70 7.46 15.43
CA ASN A 161 11.74 6.98 14.43
C ASN A 161 11.48 8.00 13.30
N CYS A 162 11.91 9.25 13.46
CA CYS A 162 11.77 10.31 12.47
C CYS A 162 13.12 10.98 12.19
N ASP A 163 14.19 10.21 12.33
CA ASP A 163 15.56 10.70 12.21
C ASP A 163 15.93 11.11 10.78
N ILE A 164 17.05 11.81 10.64
CA ILE A 164 17.55 12.28 9.34
C ILE A 164 17.73 11.11 8.35
N PRO A 165 18.27 9.93 8.74
CA PRO A 165 18.28 8.74 7.88
C PRO A 165 16.90 8.33 7.34
N ALA A 166 15.87 8.24 8.19
CA ALA A 166 14.52 7.88 7.75
C ALA A 166 13.94 8.92 6.78
N GLN A 167 14.14 10.21 7.06
CA GLN A 167 13.74 11.30 6.16
C GLN A 167 14.45 11.20 4.81
N ASN A 168 15.76 10.93 4.81
CA ASN A 168 16.55 10.78 3.58
C ASN A 168 16.13 9.55 2.77
N ALA A 169 15.81 8.44 3.42
CA ALA A 169 15.26 7.26 2.74
C ALA A 169 13.93 7.59 2.02
N LEU A 170 13.07 8.39 2.67
CA LEU A 170 11.82 8.81 2.06
C LEU A 170 12.05 9.80 0.90
N ARG A 171 12.98 10.76 1.05
CA ARG A 171 13.42 11.66 -0.03
C ARG A 171 13.94 10.90 -1.26
N HIS A 172 14.79 9.89 -1.05
CA HIS A 172 15.26 9.05 -2.14
C HIS A 172 14.11 8.30 -2.83
N LYS A 173 13.13 7.82 -2.06
CA LYS A 173 11.95 7.17 -2.64
C LYS A 173 11.09 8.12 -3.47
N ILE A 174 10.93 9.36 -3.03
CA ILE A 174 10.23 10.43 -3.78
C ILE A 174 10.99 10.70 -5.08
N ALA A 175 12.31 10.87 -5.01
CA ALA A 175 13.14 11.09 -6.19
C ALA A 175 13.01 9.94 -7.21
N MET A 176 13.05 8.67 -6.75
CA MET A 176 12.85 7.52 -7.64
C MET A 176 11.48 7.56 -8.34
N LEU A 177 10.40 7.91 -7.64
CA LEU A 177 9.07 8.00 -8.24
C LEU A 177 8.97 9.12 -9.28
N TYR A 178 9.59 10.27 -9.03
CA TYR A 178 9.66 11.34 -10.04
C TYR A 178 10.51 10.93 -11.24
N THR A 179 11.62 10.21 -11.04
CA THR A 179 12.40 9.69 -12.17
C THR A 179 11.61 8.66 -12.98
N GLU A 180 10.84 7.79 -12.33
CA GLU A 180 9.97 6.81 -13.01
C GLU A 180 8.86 7.51 -13.80
N ALA A 181 8.22 8.53 -13.23
CA ALA A 181 7.25 9.37 -13.94
C ALA A 181 7.87 10.05 -15.16
N ALA A 182 9.09 10.58 -15.03
CA ALA A 182 9.82 11.18 -16.16
C ALA A 182 10.13 10.16 -17.26
N MET A 183 10.51 8.93 -16.90
CA MET A 183 10.72 7.84 -17.86
C MET A 183 9.43 7.48 -18.60
N HIS A 184 8.29 7.40 -17.92
CA HIS A 184 7.00 7.20 -18.59
C HIS A 184 6.65 8.33 -19.55
N ALA A 185 6.92 9.59 -19.16
CA ALA A 185 6.71 10.75 -20.00
C ALA A 185 7.61 10.73 -21.26
N LEU A 186 8.89 10.37 -21.11
CA LEU A 186 9.83 10.23 -22.23
C LEU A 186 9.41 9.10 -23.17
N ASN A 187 9.06 7.93 -22.63
CA ASN A 187 8.59 6.80 -23.45
C ASN A 187 7.34 7.17 -24.25
N ARG A 188 6.43 7.96 -23.67
CA ARG A 188 5.25 8.45 -24.39
C ARG A 188 5.65 9.38 -25.54
N ARG A 189 6.64 10.26 -25.36
CA ARG A 189 7.15 11.13 -26.44
C ARG A 189 7.79 10.32 -27.57
N CYS A 190 8.64 9.35 -27.23
CA CYS A 190 9.30 8.49 -28.22
C CYS A 190 8.31 7.62 -29.00
N ASN A 191 7.24 7.14 -28.35
CA ASN A 191 6.24 6.26 -28.97
C ASN A 191 5.07 7.00 -29.62
N GLY A 192 4.86 8.27 -29.26
CA GLY A 192 3.75 9.09 -29.75
C GLY A 192 3.96 9.64 -31.15
N GLY A 193 5.16 9.51 -31.71
CA GLY A 193 5.52 10.08 -33.00
C GLY A 193 5.38 11.60 -32.96
N ASP A 194 6.47 12.31 -32.66
CA ASP A 194 6.59 13.69 -33.12
C ASP A 194 6.53 13.65 -34.67
N ALA A 195 5.31 13.74 -35.19
CA ALA A 195 5.03 14.27 -36.50
C ALA A 195 5.40 15.75 -36.47
N ALA A 196 6.68 16.03 -36.67
CA ALA A 196 7.21 17.32 -37.07
C ALA A 196 7.91 17.16 -38.41
#